data_AF-Q6NFN8-F1
#
_entry.id   AF-Q6NFN8-F1
#
_cell.length_a   1.000
_cell.length_b   1.000
_cell.length_c   1.000
_cell.angle_alpha   90.00
_cell.angle_beta   90.00
_cell.angle_gamma   90.00
#
_symmetry.space_group_name_H-M   'P 1'
#
loop_
_entity.id
_entity.type
_entity.pdbx_description
1 polymer ?
#
loop_
_entity_poly.entity_id
_entity_poly.type
_entity_poly.pdbx_seq_one_letter_code
_entity_poly.pdbx_strand_id
1 'polypeptide(L)'
;MTTPTIHPERKRRVAQALRYFSIAAWATGVMLLVLVVRMVCQYGFEMEIPEWAKYIAQVHGLFYIVYLITSLNLGTKARWSPVKWLVTALGGVVPFLSFFVEHWRRKDVTETFQLDRD
;
A
#
# COMPACT_ATOMS: atom_id res chain seq x y z
N MET A 1 -9.24 25.21 24.37
CA MET A 1 -9.99 24.55 23.28
C MET A 1 -9.85 23.04 23.44
N THR A 2 -10.92 22.33 23.79
CA THR A 2 -10.94 20.86 23.81
C THR A 2 -11.06 20.35 22.38
N THR A 3 -10.05 19.63 21.87
CA THR A 3 -10.13 18.97 20.57
C THR A 3 -11.33 18.00 20.58
N PRO A 4 -12.20 18.00 19.54
CA PRO A 4 -13.31 17.06 19.49
C PRO A 4 -12.79 15.60 19.52
N THR A 5 -13.28 14.81 20.47
CA THR A 5 -12.90 13.39 20.60
C THR A 5 -13.57 12.58 19.50
N ILE A 6 -12.77 11.79 18.76
CA ILE A 6 -13.30 10.89 17.73
C ILE A 6 -13.92 9.65 18.39
N HIS A 7 -15.12 9.27 17.96
CA HIS A 7 -15.83 8.10 18.47
C HIS A 7 -14.97 6.81 18.43
N PRO A 8 -14.89 6.03 19.52
CA PRO A 8 -13.96 4.90 19.65
C PRO A 8 -14.15 3.83 18.57
N GLU A 9 -15.40 3.54 18.17
CA GLU A 9 -15.63 2.58 17.08
C GLU A 9 -15.06 3.05 15.73
N ARG A 10 -15.10 4.36 15.47
CA ARG A 10 -14.57 4.93 14.24
C ARG A 10 -13.04 4.81 14.22
N LYS A 11 -12.38 5.11 15.34
CA LYS A 11 -10.94 4.87 15.52
C LYS A 11 -10.59 3.40 15.22
N ARG A 12 -11.29 2.44 15.84
CA ARG A 12 -11.08 1.01 15.64
C ARG A 12 -11.22 0.58 14.17
N ARG A 13 -12.29 0.99 13.49
CA ARG A 13 -12.57 0.62 12.09
C ARG A 13 -11.49 1.16 11.13
N VAL A 14 -10.99 2.37 11.38
CA VAL A 14 -9.92 2.98 10.58
C VAL A 14 -8.57 2.33 10.89
N ALA A 15 -8.24 2.11 12.16
CA ALA A 15 -7.01 1.44 12.55
C ALA A 15 -6.88 0.03 11.95
N GLN A 16 -7.97 -0.73 11.96
CA GLN A 16 -8.02 -2.05 11.34
C GLN A 16 -7.81 -1.97 9.81
N ALA A 17 -8.48 -1.02 9.14
CA ALA A 17 -8.30 -0.82 7.70
C ALA A 17 -6.87 -0.40 7.36
N LEU A 18 -6.26 0.46 8.18
CA LEU A 18 -4.88 0.89 8.02
C LEU A 18 -3.91 -0.30 8.13
N ARG A 19 -4.12 -1.19 9.11
CA ARG A 19 -3.31 -2.41 9.25
C ARG A 19 -3.36 -3.28 8.00
N TYR A 20 -4.56 -3.55 7.46
CA TYR A 20 -4.69 -4.37 6.25
C TYR A 20 -4.06 -3.71 5.03
N PHE A 21 -4.29 -2.41 4.85
CA PHE A 21 -3.65 -1.62 3.81
C PHE A 21 -2.12 -1.71 3.89
N SER A 22 -1.55 -1.53 5.08
CA SER A 22 -0.10 -1.54 5.26
C SER A 22 0.52 -2.90 4.96
N ILE A 23 -0.11 -4.00 5.38
CA ILE A 23 0.35 -5.35 5.05
C ILE A 23 0.36 -5.54 3.53
N ALA A 24 -0.73 -5.16 2.85
CA ALA A 24 -0.84 -5.28 1.40
C ALA A 24 0.16 -4.39 0.65
N ALA A 25 0.42 -3.18 1.15
CA ALA A 25 1.40 -2.24 0.60
C ALA A 25 2.81 -2.83 0.68
N TRP A 26 3.23 -3.32 1.85
CA TRP A 26 4.53 -3.94 2.02
C TRP A 26 4.70 -5.19 1.14
N ALA A 27 3.70 -6.07 1.11
CA ALA A 27 3.73 -7.26 0.26
C ALA A 27 3.85 -6.91 -1.24
N THR A 28 3.06 -5.93 -1.70
CA THR A 28 3.11 -5.43 -3.08
C THR A 28 4.45 -4.79 -3.40
N GLY A 29 4.97 -3.94 -2.51
CA GLY A 29 6.25 -3.26 -2.67
C GLY A 29 7.43 -4.22 -2.78
N VAL A 30 7.50 -5.23 -1.91
CA VAL A 30 8.55 -6.26 -1.97
C VAL A 30 8.44 -7.06 -3.27
N MET A 31 7.25 -7.51 -3.64
CA MET A 31 7.05 -8.23 -4.90
C MET A 31 7.38 -7.38 -6.13
N LEU A 32 7.10 -6.07 -6.09
CA LEU A 32 7.47 -5.14 -7.16
C LEU A 32 9.00 -5.02 -7.28
N LEU A 33 9.72 -4.93 -6.17
CA LEU A 33 11.19 -4.90 -6.21
C LEU A 33 11.77 -6.20 -6.78
N VAL A 34 11.23 -7.36 -6.40
CA VAL A 34 11.64 -8.65 -6.98
C VAL A 34 11.35 -8.68 -8.49
N LEU A 35 10.19 -8.18 -8.91
CA LEU A 35 9.85 -8.07 -10.33
C LEU A 35 10.83 -7.15 -11.07
N VAL A 36 11.16 -5.98 -10.51
CA VAL A 36 12.13 -5.04 -11.09
C VAL A 36 13.51 -5.69 -11.23
N VAL A 37 14.01 -6.39 -10.20
CA VAL A 37 15.28 -7.12 -10.28
C VAL A 37 15.25 -8.11 -11.44
N ARG A 38 14.19 -8.92 -11.55
CA ARG A 38 14.02 -9.85 -12.67
C ARG A 38 14.00 -9.15 -14.04
N MET A 39 13.35 -7.98 -14.15
CA MET A 39 13.35 -7.18 -15.39
C MET A 39 14.75 -6.67 -15.73
N VAL A 40 15.49 -6.15 -14.75
CA VAL A 40 16.87 -5.67 -14.94
C VAL A 40 17.81 -6.81 -15.34
N CYS A 41 17.70 -7.97 -14.69
CA CYS A 41 18.44 -9.17 -15.06
C CYS A 41 18.17 -9.61 -16.50
N GLN A 42 16.90 -9.65 -16.91
CA GLN A 42 16.50 -10.13 -18.23
C GLN A 42 16.85 -9.14 -19.35
N TYR A 43 16.56 -7.85 -19.15
CA TYR A 43 16.63 -6.85 -20.22
C TYR A 43 17.88 -5.97 -20.14
N GLY A 44 18.46 -5.80 -18.94
CA GLY A 44 19.67 -5.01 -18.75
C GLY A 44 20.96 -5.83 -18.83
N PHE A 45 20.92 -7.10 -18.40
CA PHE A 45 22.06 -8.02 -18.42
C PHE A 45 21.85 -9.22 -19.37
N GLU A 46 20.74 -9.26 -20.11
CA GLU A 46 20.41 -10.32 -21.07
C GLU A 46 20.50 -11.75 -20.49
N MET A 47 20.27 -11.90 -19.18
CA MET A 47 20.35 -13.20 -18.52
C MET A 47 19.12 -14.05 -18.83
N GLU A 48 19.36 -15.36 -19.05
CA GLU A 48 18.28 -16.33 -19.15
C GLU A 48 17.57 -16.46 -17.79
N ILE A 49 16.26 -16.23 -17.80
CA ILE A 49 15.42 -16.29 -16.60
C ILE A 49 14.74 -17.65 -16.54
N PRO A 50 14.80 -18.36 -15.40
CA PRO A 50 14.12 -19.65 -15.27
C PRO A 50 12.60 -19.50 -15.41
N GLU A 51 11.93 -20.53 -15.96
CA GLU A 51 10.50 -20.50 -16.27
C GLU A 51 9.62 -20.10 -15.07
N TRP A 52 9.96 -20.56 -13.85
CA TRP A 52 9.20 -20.23 -12.65
C TRP A 52 9.21 -18.72 -12.32
N ALA A 53 10.24 -17.98 -12.73
CA ALA A 53 10.34 -16.55 -12.45
C ALA A 53 9.39 -15.71 -13.32
N LYS A 54 8.77 -16.29 -14.35
CA LYS A 54 7.68 -15.65 -15.11
C LYS A 54 6.44 -15.43 -14.22
N TYR A 55 6.20 -16.28 -13.22
CA TYR A 55 5.09 -16.15 -12.29
C TYR A 55 5.23 -14.94 -11.33
N ILE A 56 6.44 -14.37 -11.17
CA ILE A 56 6.68 -13.21 -10.30
C ILE A 56 5.76 -12.04 -10.68
N ALA A 57 5.58 -11.79 -11.97
CA ALA A 57 4.72 -10.72 -12.47
C ALA A 57 3.24 -10.98 -12.11
N GLN A 58 2.77 -12.21 -12.27
CA GLN A 58 1.39 -12.60 -11.95
C GLN A 58 1.13 -12.52 -10.44
N VAL A 59 2.08 -13.01 -9.63
CA VAL A 59 2.00 -12.94 -8.16
C VAL A 59 2.00 -11.48 -7.70
N HIS A 60 2.88 -10.63 -8.23
CA HIS A 60 2.84 -9.19 -7.95
C HIS A 60 1.49 -8.57 -8.31
N GLY A 61 0.95 -8.87 -9.49
CA GLY A 61 -0.37 -8.41 -9.91
C GLY A 61 -1.49 -8.80 -8.93
N LEU A 62 -1.45 -10.02 -8.40
CA LEU A 62 -2.39 -10.47 -7.38
C LEU A 62 -2.27 -9.66 -6.08
N PHE A 63 -1.03 -9.46 -5.58
CA PHE A 63 -0.79 -8.61 -4.41
C PHE A 63 -1.24 -7.17 -4.65
N TYR A 64 -1.01 -6.64 -5.85
CA TYR A 64 -1.45 -5.30 -6.23
C TYR A 64 -2.98 -5.16 -6.22
N ILE A 65 -3.73 -6.16 -6.65
CA ILE A 65 -5.20 -6.16 -6.53
C ILE A 65 -5.63 -6.10 -5.07
N VAL A 66 -5.02 -6.92 -4.20
CA VAL A 66 -5.29 -6.89 -2.74
C VAL A 66 -4.95 -5.51 -2.15
N TYR A 67 -3.85 -4.91 -2.59
CA TYR A 67 -3.47 -3.55 -2.23
C TYR A 67 -4.52 -2.52 -2.65
N LEU A 68 -5.05 -2.59 -3.88
CA LEU A 68 -6.11 -1.70 -4.34
C LEU A 68 -7.40 -1.88 -3.54
N ILE A 69 -7.80 -3.10 -3.21
CA ILE A 69 -9.01 -3.37 -2.40
C ILE A 69 -8.84 -2.84 -0.97
N THR A 70 -7.69 -3.08 -0.35
CA THR A 70 -7.43 -2.61 1.03
C THR A 70 -7.25 -1.10 1.08
N SER A 71 -6.64 -0.50 0.05
CA SER A 71 -6.67 0.94 -0.20
C SER A 71 -8.12 1.42 -0.29
N LEU A 72 -8.97 0.77 -1.09
CA LEU A 72 -10.40 1.09 -1.27
C LEU A 72 -11.16 1.12 0.07
N ASN A 73 -10.90 0.12 0.89
CA ASN A 73 -11.47 0.00 2.22
C ASN A 73 -10.98 1.11 3.18
N LEU A 74 -9.69 1.43 3.16
CA LEU A 74 -9.12 2.47 4.03
C LEU A 74 -9.60 3.87 3.61
N GLY A 75 -9.46 4.23 2.33
CA GLY A 75 -9.77 5.57 1.87
C GLY A 75 -11.26 5.90 1.93
N THR A 76 -12.16 4.92 1.83
CA THR A 76 -13.60 5.16 2.02
C THR A 76 -13.91 5.46 3.48
N LYS A 77 -13.34 4.70 4.42
CA LYS A 77 -13.45 4.96 5.87
C LYS A 77 -12.79 6.27 6.31
N ALA A 78 -11.67 6.61 5.66
CA ALA A 78 -10.91 7.83 5.92
C ALA A 78 -11.41 9.05 5.11
N ARG A 79 -12.39 8.85 4.21
CA ARG A 79 -12.99 9.87 3.32
C ARG A 79 -11.95 10.62 2.49
N TRP A 80 -11.05 9.88 1.87
CA TRP A 80 -10.02 10.44 1.00
C TRP A 80 -10.59 11.11 -0.25
N SER A 81 -9.96 12.21 -0.66
CA SER A 81 -10.24 12.85 -1.95
C SER A 81 -9.71 12.00 -3.13
N PRO A 82 -10.27 12.15 -4.35
CA PRO A 82 -9.86 11.38 -5.52
C PRO A 82 -8.36 11.43 -5.84
N VAL A 83 -7.69 12.55 -5.56
CA VAL A 83 -6.24 12.68 -5.76
C VAL A 83 -5.46 11.78 -4.80
N LYS A 84 -5.88 11.68 -3.54
CA LYS A 84 -5.23 10.81 -2.56
C LYS A 84 -5.43 9.33 -2.93
N TRP A 85 -6.57 8.98 -3.54
CA TRP A 85 -6.79 7.66 -4.15
C TRP A 85 -5.77 7.34 -5.24
N LEU A 86 -5.65 8.25 -6.22
CA LEU A 86 -4.78 8.06 -7.37
C LEU A 86 -3.31 7.91 -6.96
N VAL A 87 -2.81 8.83 -6.12
CA VAL A 87 -1.43 8.79 -5.60
C VAL A 87 -1.17 7.50 -4.82
N THR A 88 -2.16 7.05 -4.05
CA THR A 88 -2.00 5.80 -3.30
C THR A 88 -1.96 4.60 -4.25
N ALA A 89 -2.86 4.52 -5.25
CA ALA A 89 -2.84 3.43 -6.23
C ALA A 89 -1.50 3.34 -6.98
N LEU A 90 -0.91 4.48 -7.38
CA LEU A 90 0.40 4.52 -8.03
C LEU A 90 1.54 3.94 -7.17
N GLY A 91 1.38 3.92 -5.85
CA GLY A 91 2.34 3.29 -4.94
C GLY A 91 2.58 1.81 -5.24
N GLY A 92 1.65 1.10 -5.87
CA GLY A 92 1.81 -0.32 -6.20
C GLY A 92 2.58 -0.62 -7.49
N VAL A 93 2.93 0.39 -8.30
CA VAL A 93 3.54 0.17 -9.64
C VAL A 93 4.87 0.90 -9.83
N VAL A 94 5.15 1.96 -9.07
CA VAL A 94 6.43 2.67 -9.12
C VAL A 94 7.41 2.04 -8.11
N PRO A 95 8.64 1.67 -8.52
CA PRO A 95 9.63 1.09 -7.60
C PRO A 95 9.84 1.96 -6.37
N PHE A 96 9.91 1.33 -5.19
CA PHE A 96 10.03 1.95 -3.87
C PHE A 96 8.87 2.86 -3.41
N LEU A 97 8.02 3.37 -4.31
CA LEU A 97 6.94 4.29 -3.97
C LEU A 97 5.93 3.67 -3.00
N SER A 98 5.73 2.35 -3.05
CA SER A 98 4.83 1.64 -2.13
C SER A 98 5.17 1.89 -0.66
N PHE A 99 6.45 1.82 -0.31
CA PHE A 99 6.93 2.02 1.07
C PHE A 99 6.77 3.47 1.49
N PHE A 100 7.09 4.41 0.60
CA PHE A 100 6.91 5.84 0.86
C PHE A 100 5.43 6.20 1.08
N VAL A 101 4.55 5.70 0.20
CA VAL A 101 3.10 5.88 0.31
C VAL A 101 2.57 5.23 1.58
N GLU A 102 2.99 4.02 1.93
CA GLU A 102 2.57 3.35 3.16
C GLU A 102 2.94 4.17 4.39
N HIS A 103 4.19 4.62 4.48
CA HIS A 103 4.67 5.46 5.57
C HIS A 103 3.88 6.78 5.67
N TRP A 104 3.71 7.46 4.54
CA TRP A 104 3.00 8.74 4.50
C TRP A 104 1.52 8.57 4.88
N ARG A 105 0.84 7.54 4.38
CA ARG A 105 -0.57 7.27 4.70
C ARG A 105 -0.74 6.84 6.14
N ARG A 106 0.18 6.05 6.69
CA ARG A 106 0.18 5.69 8.10
C ARG A 106 0.26 6.91 8.99
N LYS A 107 1.20 7.82 8.74
CA LYS A 107 1.34 9.06 9.50
C LYS A 107 0.07 9.93 9.41
N ASP A 108 -0.37 10.21 8.19
CA ASP A 108 -1.57 11.01 7.89
C ASP A 108 -2.85 10.46 8.55
N VAL A 109 -3.07 9.14 8.47
CA VAL A 109 -4.25 8.49 9.07
C VAL A 109 -4.15 8.45 10.60
N THR A 110 -2.98 8.15 11.16
CA THR A 110 -2.78 8.14 12.62
C THR A 110 -3.06 9.52 13.22
N GLU A 111 -2.52 10.59 12.62
CA GLU A 111 -2.74 11.98 13.06
C GLU A 111 -4.21 12.39 12.90
N THR A 112 -4.82 12.11 11.75
CA THR A 112 -6.22 12.49 11.46
C THR A 112 -7.21 11.80 12.40
N PHE A 113 -6.95 10.55 12.77
CA PHE A 113 -7.86 9.74 13.58
C PHE A 113 -7.42 9.58 15.05
N GLN A 114 -6.32 10.22 15.45
CA GLN A 114 -5.78 10.18 16.82
C GLN A 114 -5.64 8.73 17.31
N LEU A 115 -5.04 7.88 16.47
CA LEU A 115 -4.92 6.43 16.74
C LEU A 115 -3.88 6.10 17.82
N ASP A 116 -3.04 7.08 18.17
CA ASP A 116 -1.96 7.05 19.15
C ASP A 116 -2.36 7.65 20.52
N ARG A 117 -3.58 8.19 20.64
CA ARG A 117 -4.09 8.80 21.87
C ARG A 117 -5.18 7.91 22.48
N ASP A 118 -4.91 7.46 23.70
CA ASP A 118 -5.84 6.72 24.56
C ASP A 118 -6.93 7.62 25.14
#